data_AF-A0AAW6LSY3-F1
#
_entry.id   AF-A0AAW6LSY3-F1
#
_cell.length_a   1.000
_cell.length_b   1.000
_cell.length_c   1.000
_cell.angle_alpha   90.00
_cell.angle_beta   90.00
_cell.angle_gamma   90.00
#
_symmetry.space_group_name_H-M   'P 1'
#
loop_
_entity.id
_entity.type
_entity.pdbx_description
1 polymer ?
#
loop_
_entity_poly.entity_id
_entity_poly.type
_entity_poly.pdbx_seq_one_letter_code
_entity_poly.pdbx_strand_id
1 'polypeptide(L)'
;MDLHDFFRGKLPWGKLYRLLGELPEGSHYRAAQLLDENIAKKLLARELAQKKLASADDEKNEEKERAEIKARSSAGHSPEISLMMTLCELIQQLNATLIAVNLPKGKKPPRVRPMPRPVSALEVLRAKHEKNKVDSVVGQLLSGGLSFIDTGKDK
;
A
#
# COMPACT_ATOMS: atom_id res chain seq x y z
N MET A 1 7.41 -28.20 21.36
CA MET A 1 8.11 -26.91 21.57
C MET A 1 7.03 -25.92 21.90
N ASP A 2 6.91 -25.50 23.15
CA ASP A 2 5.90 -24.53 23.57
C ASP A 2 6.52 -23.12 23.64
N LEU A 3 5.74 -22.09 23.37
CA LEU A 3 6.19 -20.70 23.48
C LEU A 3 6.64 -20.39 24.92
N HIS A 4 6.00 -21.04 25.90
CA HIS A 4 6.32 -20.90 27.31
C HIS A 4 7.74 -21.40 27.66
N ASP A 5 8.33 -22.30 26.88
CA ASP A 5 9.70 -22.78 27.12
C ASP A 5 10.76 -21.70 26.84
N PHE A 6 10.48 -20.76 25.93
CA PHE A 6 11.34 -19.61 25.68
C PHE A 6 11.25 -18.57 26.81
N PHE A 7 10.05 -18.30 27.31
CA PHE A 7 9.85 -17.36 28.42
C PHE A 7 10.44 -17.84 29.75
N ARG A 8 10.48 -19.16 29.97
CA ARG A 8 11.15 -19.77 31.14
C ARG A 8 12.67 -19.87 30.99
N GLY A 9 13.24 -19.46 29.86
CA GLY A 9 14.68 -19.51 29.60
C GLY A 9 15.22 -20.90 29.30
N LYS A 10 14.37 -21.91 29.05
CA LYS A 10 14.83 -23.25 28.64
C LYS A 10 15.42 -23.25 27.22
N LEU A 11 14.96 -22.32 26.38
CA LEU A 11 15.43 -22.14 25.01
C LEU A 11 15.88 -20.69 24.78
N PRO A 12 16.95 -20.46 23.98
CA PRO A 12 17.45 -19.12 23.74
C PRO A 12 16.52 -18.30 22.86
N TRP A 13 16.37 -17.00 23.16
CA TRP A 13 15.60 -16.04 22.38
C TRP A 13 16.00 -15.99 20.90
N GLY A 14 17.29 -16.18 20.58
CA GLY A 14 17.77 -16.21 19.20
C GLY A 14 17.11 -17.32 18.35
N LYS A 15 16.76 -18.46 18.96
CA LYS A 15 16.04 -19.55 18.27
C LYS A 15 14.59 -19.16 17.97
N LEU A 16 13.95 -18.43 18.88
CA LEU A 16 12.60 -17.89 18.66
C LEU A 16 12.60 -16.89 17.50
N TYR A 17 13.57 -15.97 17.45
CA TYR A 17 13.65 -15.00 16.37
C TYR A 17 13.92 -15.64 15.00
N ARG A 18 14.73 -16.70 14.94
CA ARG A 18 14.92 -17.48 13.72
C ARG A 18 13.63 -18.14 13.27
N LEU A 19 12.93 -18.80 14.20
CA LEU A 19 11.63 -19.42 13.93
C LEU A 19 10.62 -18.38 13.44
N LEU A 20 10.55 -17.21 14.09
CA LEU A 20 9.72 -16.06 13.67
C LEU A 20 10.09 -15.53 12.27
N GLY A 21 11.38 -15.57 11.92
CA GLY A 21 11.90 -15.18 10.61
C GLY A 21 11.52 -16.15 9.50
N GLU A 22 11.47 -17.46 9.81
CA GLU A 22 11.16 -18.54 8.88
C GLU A 22 9.65 -18.79 8.69
N LEU A 23 8.76 -18.07 9.38
CA LEU A 23 7.32 -18.25 9.16
C LEU A 23 6.93 -17.91 7.72
N PRO A 24 6.02 -18.71 7.12
CA PRO A 24 5.41 -18.39 5.84
C PRO A 24 4.77 -16.99 5.85
N GLU A 25 4.84 -16.30 4.72
CA GLU A 25 4.29 -14.95 4.55
C GLU A 25 2.77 -14.91 4.82
N GLY A 26 2.06 -15.99 4.51
CA GLY A 26 0.62 -16.14 4.78
C GLY A 26 0.24 -16.49 6.22
N SER A 27 1.20 -16.56 7.15
CA SER A 27 0.90 -16.86 8.55
C SER A 27 0.06 -15.76 9.21
N HIS A 28 -0.89 -16.14 10.07
CA HIS A 28 -1.67 -15.21 10.90
C HIS A 28 -0.80 -14.20 11.65
N TYR A 29 0.40 -14.59 12.08
CA TYR A 29 1.33 -13.70 12.74
C TYR A 29 1.79 -12.56 11.82
N ARG A 30 2.18 -12.86 10.58
CA ARG A 30 2.62 -11.86 9.61
C ARG A 30 1.46 -10.96 9.18
N ALA A 31 0.28 -11.53 8.96
CA ALA A 31 -0.92 -10.77 8.68
C ALA A 31 -1.24 -9.78 9.81
N ALA A 32 -1.18 -10.21 11.07
CA ALA A 32 -1.40 -9.35 12.22
C ALA A 32 -0.37 -8.21 12.30
N GLN A 33 0.91 -8.49 12.04
CA GLN A 33 1.95 -7.45 11.97
C GLN A 33 1.69 -6.42 10.87
N LEU A 34 1.23 -6.86 9.69
CA LEU A 34 0.95 -5.99 8.55
C LEU A 34 -0.29 -5.10 8.77
N LEU A 35 -1.22 -5.55 9.60
CA LEU A 35 -2.44 -4.81 9.97
C LEU A 35 -2.26 -3.92 11.19
N ASP A 36 -1.15 -4.03 11.95
CA ASP A 36 -0.89 -3.20 13.12
C ASP A 36 -0.49 -1.77 12.72
N GLU A 37 -1.37 -0.82 13.02
CA GLU A 37 -1.15 0.59 12.76
C GLU A 37 0.07 1.17 13.49
N ASN A 38 0.40 0.69 14.70
CA ASN A 38 1.48 1.24 15.50
C ASN A 38 2.84 0.92 14.88
N ILE A 39 2.99 -0.32 14.39
CA ILE A 39 4.17 -0.75 13.65
C ILE A 39 4.26 0.04 12.33
N ALA A 40 3.14 0.16 11.61
CA ALA A 40 3.08 0.89 10.36
C ALA A 40 3.46 2.37 10.51
N LYS A 41 3.01 3.06 11.58
CA LYS A 41 3.39 4.45 11.89
C LYS A 41 4.91 4.60 12.09
N LYS A 42 5.53 3.67 12.83
CA LYS A 42 7.00 3.69 13.06
C LYS A 42 7.78 3.47 11.77
N LEU A 43 7.34 2.52 10.93
CA LEU A 43 7.95 2.26 9.63
C LEU A 43 7.84 3.47 8.70
N LEU A 44 6.65 4.05 8.58
CA LEU A 44 6.43 5.24 7.75
C LEU A 44 7.25 6.45 8.24
N ALA A 45 7.36 6.65 9.56
CA ALA A 45 8.21 7.70 10.12
C ALA A 45 9.69 7.51 9.74
N ARG A 46 10.18 6.26 9.78
CA ARG A 46 11.54 5.92 9.34
C ARG A 46 11.73 6.16 7.84
N GLU A 47 10.78 5.76 7.00
CA GLU A 47 10.81 6.00 5.55
C GLU A 47 10.85 7.51 5.24
N LEU A 48 10.02 8.31 5.90
CA LEU A 48 10.00 9.76 5.72
C LEU A 48 11.28 10.43 6.20
N ALA A 49 11.84 9.99 7.33
CA ALA A 49 13.13 10.48 7.81
C ALA A 49 14.25 10.18 6.80
N GLN A 50 14.33 8.94 6.29
CA GLN A 50 15.30 8.56 5.28
C GLN A 50 15.16 9.39 4.00
N LYS A 51 13.93 9.60 3.51
CA LYS A 51 13.67 10.45 2.33
C LYS A 51 14.12 11.90 2.54
N LYS A 52 13.91 12.47 3.73
CA LYS A 52 14.37 13.84 4.05
C LYS A 52 15.89 13.96 4.05
N LEU A 53 16.59 12.95 4.57
CA LEU A 53 18.05 12.87 4.53
C LEU A 53 18.56 12.73 3.09
N ALA A 54 17.95 11.86 2.27
CA ALA A 54 18.32 11.70 0.87
C ALA A 54 18.14 13.01 0.06
N SER A 55 17.01 13.72 0.24
CA SER A 55 16.76 14.99 -0.44
C SER A 55 17.70 16.14 -0.03
N ALA A 56 18.52 15.97 1.01
CA ALA A 56 19.53 16.95 1.42
C ALA A 56 20.91 16.69 0.78
N ASP A 57 21.14 15.48 0.24
CA ASP A 57 22.42 15.03 -0.33
C ASP A 57 22.40 14.88 -1.88
N ASP A 58 21.33 15.36 -2.53
CA ASP A 58 21.09 15.23 -3.98
C ASP A 58 21.93 16.18 -4.84
N GLU A 59 23.25 15.91 -4.91
CA GLU A 59 24.07 16.21 -6.10
C GLU A 59 24.83 14.99 -6.65
N LYS A 60 24.87 13.81 -5.99
CA LYS A 60 25.83 12.74 -6.41
C LYS A 60 25.41 11.27 -6.28
N ASN A 61 24.13 10.87 -6.24
CA ASN A 61 23.85 9.44 -6.01
C ASN A 61 22.58 8.85 -6.67
N GLU A 62 22.46 8.98 -7.99
CA GLU A 62 21.34 8.43 -8.77
C GLU A 62 21.38 6.90 -8.98
N GLU A 63 22.42 6.18 -8.53
CA GLU A 63 22.61 4.76 -8.90
C GLU A 63 22.09 3.71 -7.88
N LYS A 64 21.61 4.11 -6.69
CA LYS A 64 21.21 3.13 -5.64
C LYS A 64 19.71 2.90 -5.46
N GLU A 65 18.83 3.66 -6.09
CA GLU A 65 17.37 3.55 -5.85
C GLU A 65 16.65 2.47 -6.68
N ARG A 66 17.37 1.70 -7.52
CA ARG A 66 16.80 0.53 -8.23
C ARG A 66 16.81 -0.77 -7.42
N ALA A 67 17.30 -0.74 -6.18
CA ALA A 67 17.31 -1.91 -5.32
C ALA A 67 15.94 -2.10 -4.64
N GLU A 68 15.22 -3.13 -5.10
CA GLU A 68 14.10 -3.79 -4.43
C GLU A 68 12.78 -3.01 -4.32
N ILE A 69 12.00 -3.02 -5.42
CA ILE A 69 10.54 -3.00 -5.29
C ILE A 69 10.14 -4.36 -4.69
N LYS A 70 10.27 -4.50 -3.36
CA LYS A 70 9.69 -5.62 -2.63
C LYS A 70 8.17 -5.56 -2.80
N ALA A 71 7.61 -6.66 -3.26
CA ALA A 71 6.20 -6.80 -3.57
C ALA A 71 5.33 -6.26 -2.43
N ARG A 72 4.33 -5.47 -2.82
CA ARG A 72 3.31 -4.87 -1.96
C ARG A 72 2.52 -5.95 -1.23
N SER A 73 1.99 -5.58 -0.08
CA SER A 73 1.65 -6.53 0.98
C SER A 73 0.64 -7.59 0.53
N SER A 74 0.90 -8.84 0.88
CA SER A 74 -0.06 -9.94 0.87
C SER A 74 -0.81 -10.02 2.20
N ALA A 75 -1.12 -8.87 2.81
CA ALA A 75 -1.70 -8.83 4.15
C ALA A 75 -3.00 -9.64 4.18
N GLY A 76 -2.96 -10.83 4.77
CA GLY A 76 -4.13 -11.71 4.87
C GLY A 76 -4.50 -12.49 3.61
N HIS A 77 -3.68 -12.53 2.56
CA HIS A 77 -3.86 -13.45 1.43
C HIS A 77 -2.60 -14.25 1.18
N SER A 78 -2.70 -15.58 1.29
CA SER A 78 -1.69 -16.45 0.70
C SER A 78 -1.70 -16.29 -0.84
N PRO A 79 -0.63 -16.64 -1.56
CA PRO A 79 -0.61 -16.52 -3.02
C PRO A 79 -1.78 -17.26 -3.67
N GLU A 80 -2.23 -18.36 -3.08
CA GLU A 80 -3.40 -19.12 -3.52
C GLU A 80 -4.69 -18.29 -3.46
N ILE A 81 -4.93 -17.55 -2.37
CA ILE A 81 -6.14 -16.71 -2.25
C ILE A 81 -6.08 -15.57 -3.27
N SER A 82 -4.91 -14.99 -3.52
CA SER A 82 -4.73 -13.98 -4.57
C SER A 82 -5.11 -14.52 -5.94
N LEU A 83 -4.66 -15.74 -6.27
CA LEU A 83 -5.00 -16.44 -7.51
C LEU A 83 -6.49 -16.78 -7.60
N MET A 84 -7.12 -17.22 -6.51
CA MET A 84 -8.58 -17.47 -6.50
C MET A 84 -9.35 -16.17 -6.77
N MET A 85 -8.90 -15.06 -6.19
CA MET A 85 -9.53 -13.77 -6.39
C MET A 85 -9.37 -13.28 -7.84
N THR A 86 -8.21 -13.48 -8.48
CA THR A 86 -8.05 -13.15 -9.91
C THR A 86 -8.91 -14.04 -10.81
N LEU A 87 -9.02 -15.35 -10.50
CA LEU A 87 -9.93 -16.25 -11.22
C LEU A 87 -11.39 -15.79 -11.15
N CYS A 88 -11.85 -15.41 -9.96
CA CYS A 88 -13.21 -14.87 -9.79
C CYS A 88 -13.44 -13.58 -10.60
N GLU A 89 -12.46 -12.67 -10.66
CA GLU A 89 -12.56 -11.46 -11.49
C GLU A 89 -12.62 -11.79 -12.98
N LEU A 90 -11.82 -12.75 -13.46
CA LEU A 90 -11.85 -13.20 -14.86
C LEU A 90 -13.20 -13.82 -15.23
N ILE A 91 -13.81 -14.61 -14.34
CA ILE A 91 -15.14 -15.18 -14.53
C ILE A 91 -16.21 -14.07 -14.60
N GLN A 92 -16.15 -13.08 -13.71
CA GLN A 92 -17.08 -11.93 -13.75
C GLN A 92 -16.93 -11.13 -15.04
N GLN A 93 -15.69 -10.93 -15.50
CA GLN A 93 -15.39 -10.27 -16.77
C GLN A 93 -15.94 -11.05 -17.97
N LEU A 94 -15.78 -12.37 -17.99
CA LEU A 94 -16.34 -13.24 -19.03
C LEU A 94 -17.87 -13.17 -19.07
N ASN A 95 -18.52 -13.18 -17.90
CA ASN A 95 -19.97 -13.04 -17.84
C ASN A 95 -20.43 -11.67 -18.35
N ALA A 96 -19.72 -10.60 -18.00
CA ALA A 96 -20.03 -9.25 -18.46
C ALA A 96 -19.82 -9.09 -19.98
N THR A 97 -18.80 -9.72 -20.56
CA THR A 97 -18.59 -9.70 -22.03
C THR A 97 -19.67 -10.48 -22.76
N LEU A 98 -20.08 -11.65 -22.26
CA LEU A 98 -21.18 -12.42 -22.84
C LEU A 98 -22.49 -11.62 -22.82
N ILE A 99 -22.80 -10.99 -21.68
CA ILE A 99 -23.96 -10.09 -21.56
C ILE A 99 -23.84 -8.91 -22.55
N ALA A 100 -22.66 -8.31 -22.71
CA ALA A 100 -22.43 -7.19 -23.62
C ALA A 100 -22.70 -7.55 -25.08
N VAL A 101 -22.33 -8.76 -25.51
CA VAL A 101 -22.56 -9.23 -26.90
C VAL A 101 -24.04 -9.50 -27.18
N ASN A 102 -24.78 -10.02 -26.18
CA ASN A 102 -26.20 -10.37 -26.34
C ASN A 102 -27.18 -9.24 -26.00
N LEU A 103 -26.68 -8.04 -25.67
CA LEU A 103 -27.53 -6.92 -25.28
C LEU A 103 -28.16 -6.23 -26.50
N PRO A 104 -29.47 -5.89 -26.47
CA PRO A 104 -30.07 -5.09 -27.53
C PRO A 104 -29.42 -3.70 -27.60
N LYS A 105 -29.36 -3.14 -28.81
CA LYS A 105 -28.74 -1.83 -29.08
C LYS A 105 -29.31 -0.76 -28.12
N GLY A 106 -28.43 -0.04 -27.44
CA GLY A 106 -28.78 1.06 -26.53
C GLY A 106 -28.74 0.75 -25.03
N LYS A 107 -28.66 -0.53 -24.64
CA LYS A 107 -28.41 -0.90 -23.23
C LYS A 107 -26.90 -0.94 -22.95
N LYS A 108 -26.51 -0.56 -21.74
CA LYS A 108 -25.10 -0.58 -21.30
C LYS A 108 -24.80 -1.88 -20.52
N PRO A 109 -23.67 -2.54 -20.78
CA PRO A 109 -23.30 -3.75 -20.06
C PRO A 109 -22.99 -3.46 -18.59
N PRO A 110 -23.13 -4.46 -17.70
CA PRO A 110 -22.79 -4.31 -16.30
C PRO A 110 -21.29 -4.00 -16.14
N ARG A 111 -20.97 -2.98 -15.32
CA ARG A 111 -19.59 -2.66 -14.97
C ARG A 111 -19.11 -3.63 -13.90
N VAL A 112 -18.19 -4.51 -14.26
CA VAL A 112 -17.48 -5.37 -13.30
C VAL A 112 -16.57 -4.47 -12.47
N ARG A 113 -16.68 -4.59 -11.14
CA ARG A 113 -15.77 -3.93 -10.21
C ARG A 113 -14.77 -4.99 -9.73
N PRO A 114 -13.47 -4.66 -9.66
CA PRO A 114 -12.50 -5.56 -9.07
C PRO A 114 -12.89 -5.86 -7.63
N MET A 115 -12.58 -7.06 -7.16
CA MET A 115 -12.90 -7.43 -5.80
C MET A 115 -12.02 -6.65 -4.81
N PRO A 116 -12.53 -6.38 -3.59
CA PRO A 116 -11.73 -5.68 -2.59
C PRO A 116 -10.47 -6.49 -2.29
N ARG A 117 -9.31 -5.91 -2.56
CA ARG A 117 -8.01 -6.48 -2.21
C ARG A 117 -7.67 -6.07 -0.78
N PRO A 118 -7.03 -6.94 0.00
CA PRO A 118 -6.55 -6.53 1.31
C PRO A 118 -5.46 -5.48 1.16
N VAL A 119 -5.42 -4.56 2.12
CA VAL A 119 -4.47 -3.45 2.13
C VAL A 119 -3.76 -3.48 3.48
N SER A 120 -2.43 -3.36 3.48
CA SER A 120 -1.69 -3.26 4.75
C SER A 120 -1.96 -1.92 5.44
N ALA A 121 -1.80 -1.88 6.76
CA ALA A 121 -1.89 -0.64 7.52
C ALA A 121 -0.89 0.41 7.01
N LEU A 122 0.29 -0.02 6.55
CA LEU A 122 1.30 0.85 5.96
C LEU A 122 0.83 1.49 4.65
N GLU A 123 0.21 0.72 3.76
CA GLU A 123 -0.34 1.24 2.49
C GLU A 123 -1.50 2.22 2.75
N VAL A 124 -2.38 1.92 3.71
CA VAL A 124 -3.45 2.84 4.12
C VAL A 124 -2.89 4.17 4.62
N LEU A 125 -1.88 4.12 5.49
CA LEU A 125 -1.25 5.34 6.02
C LEU A 125 -0.49 6.12 4.93
N ARG A 126 0.16 5.42 4.00
CA ARG A 126 0.84 6.04 2.86
C ARG A 126 -0.15 6.77 1.97
N ALA A 127 -1.24 6.12 1.58
CA ALA A 127 -2.30 6.73 0.78
C ALA A 127 -2.93 7.95 1.48
N LYS A 128 -3.14 7.88 2.80
CA LYS A 128 -3.62 9.01 3.60
C LYS A 128 -2.65 10.20 3.56
N HIS A 129 -1.36 9.93 3.70
CA HIS A 129 -0.33 10.97 3.69
C HIS A 129 -0.16 11.60 2.30
N GLU A 130 -0.23 10.80 1.24
CA GLU A 130 -0.22 11.28 -0.16
C GLU A 130 -1.44 12.15 -0.45
N LYS A 131 -2.63 11.73 -0.03
CA LYS A 131 -3.84 12.53 -0.18
C LYS A 131 -3.72 13.89 0.53
N ASN A 132 -3.26 13.90 1.78
CA ASN A 132 -3.06 15.14 2.53
C ASN A 132 -2.03 16.08 1.88
N LYS A 133 -0.98 15.54 1.25
CA LYS A 133 -0.02 16.34 0.48
C LYS A 133 -0.67 16.97 -0.75
N VAL A 134 -1.41 16.18 -1.52
CA VAL A 134 -2.13 16.70 -2.70
C VAL A 134 -3.11 17.79 -2.27
N ASP A 135 -3.89 17.55 -1.22
CA ASP A 135 -4.85 18.52 -0.69
C ASP A 135 -4.16 19.82 -0.25
N SER A 136 -2.97 19.74 0.37
CA SER A 136 -2.18 20.92 0.72
C SER A 136 -1.64 21.69 -0.50
N VAL A 137 -1.17 20.98 -1.54
CA VAL A 137 -0.65 21.60 -2.77
C VAL A 137 -1.80 22.25 -3.54
N VAL A 138 -2.94 21.57 -3.66
CA VAL A 138 -4.15 22.13 -4.28
C VAL A 138 -4.64 23.35 -3.50
N GLY A 139 -4.64 23.31 -2.17
CA GLY A 139 -4.96 24.45 -1.34
C GLY A 139 -4.00 25.64 -1.55
N GLN A 140 -2.71 25.38 -1.69
CA GLN A 140 -1.71 26.41 -2.00
C GLN A 140 -1.89 27.01 -3.40
N LEU A 141 -2.18 26.19 -4.41
CA LEU A 141 -2.42 26.67 -5.78
C LEU A 141 -3.69 27.51 -5.89
N LEU A 142 -4.78 27.08 -5.23
CA LEU A 142 -6.05 27.80 -5.24
C LEU A 142 -5.99 29.11 -4.44
N SER A 143 -5.19 29.16 -3.37
CA SER A 143 -4.98 30.40 -2.60
C SER A 143 -3.97 31.37 -3.24
N GLY A 144 -2.92 30.86 -3.89
CA GLY A 144 -1.93 31.67 -4.62
C GLY A 144 -2.42 32.22 -5.96
N GLY A 145 -3.48 31.64 -6.54
CA GLY A 145 -4.10 32.14 -7.78
C GLY A 145 -4.88 33.45 -7.62
N LEU A 146 -5.16 33.89 -6.40
CA LEU A 146 -5.89 35.13 -6.12
C LEU A 146 -4.99 36.38 -6.01
N SER A 147 -3.66 36.22 -5.97
CA SER A 147 -2.71 37.35 -5.88
C SER A 147 -2.11 37.80 -7.22
N PHE A 148 -2.47 37.18 -8.35
CA PHE A 148 -1.89 37.49 -9.66
C PHE A 148 -2.78 38.40 -10.55
N ILE A 149 -4.01 38.74 -10.13
CA ILE A 149 -4.97 39.49 -10.98
C ILE A 149 -4.99 41.01 -10.68
N ASP A 150 -4.30 41.51 -9.64
CA ASP A 150 -4.40 42.92 -9.23
C ASP A 150 -3.18 43.79 -9.61
N THR A 151 -2.77 43.76 -10.88
CA THR A 151 -1.87 44.79 -11.44
C THR A 151 -2.38 45.25 -12.79
N GLY A 152 -3.39 46.12 -12.80
CA GLY A 152 -3.96 46.57 -14.07
C GLY A 152 -5.03 47.65 -13.99
N LYS A 153 -4.87 48.68 -13.15
CA LYS A 153 -5.53 49.98 -13.37
C LYS A 153 -4.91 51.07 -12.51
N ASP A 154 -3.88 51.72 -13.05
CA ASP A 154 -3.53 53.11 -12.71
C ASP A 154 -2.67 53.69 -13.83
N LYS A 155 -3.37 54.22 -14.85
CA LYS A 155 -3.12 55.49 -15.57
C LYS A 155 -3.98 55.57 -16.82
#